data_AF-X1FXD4-F1
#
_entry.id   AF-X1FXD4-F1
#
_cell.length_a   1.000
_cell.length_b   1.000
_cell.length_c   1.000
_cell.angle_alpha   90.00
_cell.angle_beta   90.00
_cell.angle_gamma   90.00
#
_symmetry.space_group_name_H-M   'P 1'
#
loop_
_entity.id
_entity.type
_entity.pdbx_description
1 polymer ?
#
loop_
_entity_poly.entity_id
_entity_poly.type
_entity_poly.pdbx_seq_one_letter_code
_entity_poly.pdbx_strand_id
1 'polypeptide(L)'
;MRDISNVFTEPEKTSDGFGLRLNSQKHVCPACFSNKISVFHRQTGVPVHSVLNIPSREEALNFPTGNIALAFCRDCGFISNILFDPGLLNYSSDCEESQGFSETFNNFARLTAAELIERYDLHGKAILEIGCGKGEFISL
;
A
#
# COMPACT_ATOMS: atom_id res chain seq x y z
N MET A 1 -16.90 -48.22 -19.52
CA MET A 1 -15.73 -47.31 -19.69
C MET A 1 -16.30 -45.96 -20.04
N ARG A 2 -15.95 -44.91 -19.29
CA ARG A 2 -16.81 -43.74 -18.99
C ARG A 2 -17.22 -42.93 -20.22
N ASP A 3 -18.50 -42.59 -20.23
CA ASP A 3 -19.21 -41.74 -21.18
C ASP A 3 -18.89 -40.25 -20.92
N ILE A 4 -18.72 -39.47 -21.99
CA ILE A 4 -18.26 -38.09 -21.98
C ILE A 4 -19.35 -37.25 -22.62
N SER A 5 -20.44 -37.00 -21.89
CA SER A 5 -21.43 -36.00 -22.32
C SER A 5 -22.22 -35.47 -21.13
N ASN A 6 -22.19 -34.13 -20.99
CA ASN A 6 -22.91 -33.29 -20.03
C ASN A 6 -22.42 -33.43 -18.57
N VAL A 7 -22.14 -32.36 -17.82
CA VAL A 7 -22.90 -31.13 -17.69
C VAL A 7 -21.94 -30.00 -17.37
N PHE A 8 -22.02 -28.95 -18.18
CA PHE A 8 -21.64 -27.59 -17.83
C PHE A 8 -22.12 -27.30 -16.40
N THR A 9 -21.23 -27.36 -15.43
CA THR A 9 -21.53 -26.85 -14.09
C THR A 9 -21.70 -25.35 -14.21
N GLU A 10 -22.92 -24.88 -13.93
CA GLU A 10 -23.24 -23.46 -13.82
C GLU A 10 -22.20 -22.75 -12.94
N PRO A 11 -21.83 -21.49 -13.24
CA PRO A 11 -20.99 -20.73 -12.35
C PRO A 11 -21.72 -20.55 -11.00
N GLU A 12 -21.11 -21.06 -9.93
CA GLU A 12 -21.54 -20.79 -8.56
C GLU A 12 -21.68 -19.27 -8.38
N LYS A 13 -22.89 -18.85 -8.01
CA LYS A 13 -23.24 -17.45 -7.74
C LYS A 13 -22.31 -16.90 -6.65
N THR A 14 -21.57 -15.85 -6.97
CA THR A 14 -20.75 -15.09 -6.02
C THR A 14 -21.65 -14.56 -4.91
N SER A 15 -21.47 -15.07 -3.69
CA SER A 15 -22.27 -14.69 -2.50
C SER A 15 -21.84 -13.35 -1.89
N ASP A 16 -20.78 -12.76 -2.43
CA ASP A 16 -20.29 -11.43 -2.18
C ASP A 16 -20.54 -10.59 -3.43
N GLY A 17 -21.51 -9.66 -3.37
CA GLY A 17 -21.97 -8.82 -4.48
C GLY A 17 -20.94 -7.81 -5.04
N PHE A 18 -19.65 -8.17 -5.06
CA PHE A 18 -18.51 -7.31 -5.37
C PHE A 18 -17.51 -7.92 -6.37
N GLY A 19 -17.79 -9.09 -6.97
CA GLY A 19 -17.10 -9.58 -8.18
C GLY A 19 -15.59 -9.91 -8.06
N LEU A 20 -14.99 -9.77 -6.88
CA LEU A 20 -13.59 -10.09 -6.60
C LEU A 20 -13.50 -11.42 -5.86
N ARG A 21 -12.91 -12.44 -6.49
CA ARG A 21 -12.50 -13.66 -5.77
C ARG A 21 -11.41 -13.29 -4.77
N LEU A 22 -11.74 -13.26 -3.48
CA LEU A 22 -10.70 -13.43 -2.47
C LEU A 22 -10.21 -14.87 -2.58
N ASN A 23 -8.90 -15.06 -2.76
CA ASN A 23 -8.31 -16.37 -2.47
C ASN A 23 -8.68 -16.75 -1.03
N SER A 24 -8.94 -18.03 -0.79
CA SER A 24 -9.32 -18.60 0.51
C SER A 24 -8.22 -18.51 1.58
N GLN A 25 -7.21 -17.65 1.37
CA GLN A 25 -6.20 -17.35 2.39
C GLN A 25 -6.90 -16.65 3.56
N LYS A 26 -6.78 -17.26 4.74
CA LYS A 26 -7.15 -16.60 5.99
C LYS A 26 -6.18 -15.45 6.23
N HIS A 27 -6.58 -14.27 5.81
CA HIS A 27 -5.85 -13.06 6.14
C HIS A 27 -5.94 -12.85 7.66
N VAL A 28 -4.82 -12.47 8.28
CA VAL A 28 -4.72 -12.10 9.70
C VAL A 28 -4.32 -10.65 9.78
N CYS A 29 -4.69 -9.98 10.88
CA CYS A 29 -4.26 -8.62 11.12
C CYS A 29 -2.73 -8.57 11.23
N PRO A 30 -2.00 -7.75 10.43
CA PRO A 30 -0.55 -7.69 10.52
C PRO A 30 -0.05 -7.00 11.80
N ALA A 31 -0.92 -6.25 12.49
CA ALA A 31 -0.56 -5.54 13.71
C ALA A 31 -0.71 -6.39 14.99
N CYS A 32 -1.77 -7.21 15.10
CA CYS A 32 -2.07 -7.99 16.31
C CYS A 32 -2.28 -9.49 16.07
N PHE A 33 -2.14 -9.95 14.82
CA PHE A 33 -2.31 -11.35 14.40
C PHE A 33 -3.71 -11.94 14.60
N SER A 34 -4.70 -11.13 14.98
CA SER A 34 -6.09 -11.56 15.08
C SER A 34 -6.66 -11.99 13.72
N ASN A 35 -7.52 -12.99 13.74
CA ASN A 35 -8.32 -13.43 12.60
C ASN A 35 -9.65 -12.66 12.47
N LYS A 36 -9.98 -11.75 13.40
CA LYS A 36 -11.23 -10.97 13.40
C LYS A 36 -11.13 -9.75 12.49
N ILE A 37 -10.80 -9.99 11.23
CA ILE A 37 -10.73 -8.96 10.21
C ILE A 37 -11.94 -9.05 9.28
N SER A 38 -12.48 -7.90 8.88
CA SER A 38 -13.61 -7.83 7.96
C SER A 38 -13.33 -6.83 6.85
N VAL A 39 -13.44 -7.27 5.60
CA VAL A 39 -13.32 -6.40 4.42
C VAL A 39 -14.49 -5.42 4.40
N PHE A 40 -14.20 -4.14 4.20
CA PHE A 40 -15.21 -3.09 4.10
C PHE A 40 -15.11 -2.27 2.80
N HIS A 41 -13.98 -2.36 2.08
CA HIS A 41 -13.78 -1.64 0.81
C HIS A 41 -13.01 -2.50 -0.18
N ARG A 42 -13.35 -2.36 -1.46
CA ARG A 42 -12.71 -3.04 -2.59
C ARG A 42 -12.58 -2.11 -3.78
N GLN A 43 -11.46 -2.21 -4.49
CA GLN A 43 -11.21 -1.51 -5.74
C GLN A 43 -10.32 -2.37 -6.65
N THR A 44 -10.66 -2.45 -7.93
CA THR A 44 -9.90 -3.20 -8.95
C THR A 44 -9.11 -2.28 -9.86
N GLY A 45 -7.99 -2.79 -10.40
CA GLY A 45 -7.27 -2.10 -11.48
C GLY A 45 -6.67 -0.76 -11.05
N VAL A 46 -6.18 -0.69 -9.82
CA VAL A 46 -5.53 0.52 -9.28
C VAL A 46 -4.06 0.53 -9.71
N PRO A 47 -3.55 1.61 -10.33
CA PRO A 47 -2.12 1.73 -10.63
C PRO A 47 -1.27 1.46 -9.40
N VAL A 48 -0.25 0.61 -9.54
CA VAL A 48 0.58 0.15 -8.40
C VAL A 48 1.51 1.24 -7.85
N HIS A 49 1.69 2.34 -8.60
CA HIS A 49 2.47 3.52 -8.21
C HIS A 49 1.73 4.81 -8.57
N SER A 50 1.90 5.84 -7.75
CA SER A 50 1.31 7.18 -7.95
C SER A 50 2.34 8.29 -8.17
N VAL A 51 3.64 7.99 -7.99
CA VAL A 51 4.73 8.97 -8.01
C VAL A 51 5.75 8.72 -9.12
N LEU A 52 5.49 7.75 -10.00
CA LEU A 52 6.35 7.48 -11.14
C LEU A 52 5.95 8.38 -12.32
N ASN A 53 6.94 9.05 -12.91
CA ASN A 53 6.77 9.77 -14.16
C ASN A 53 6.78 8.78 -15.32
N ILE A 54 5.61 8.55 -15.92
CA ILE A 54 5.48 7.63 -17.06
C ILE A 54 5.72 8.40 -18.36
N PRO A 55 6.74 8.04 -19.16
CA PRO A 55 7.25 8.90 -20.24
C PRO A 55 6.35 8.94 -21.47
N SER A 56 5.42 8.00 -21.61
CA SER A 56 4.52 7.93 -22.75
C SER A 56 3.08 7.58 -22.36
N ARG A 57 2.13 8.05 -23.16
CA ARG A 57 0.70 7.70 -23.00
C ARG A 57 0.47 6.19 -23.12
N GLU A 58 1.19 5.53 -24.03
CA GLU A 58 1.08 4.09 -24.25
C GLU A 58 1.51 3.31 -23.00
N GLU A 59 2.65 3.66 -22.40
CA GLU A 59 3.08 3.06 -21.14
C GLU A 59 2.11 3.36 -20.00
N ALA A 60 1.57 4.57 -19.92
CA ALA A 60 0.62 4.95 -18.86
C ALA A 60 -0.69 4.14 -18.94
N LEU A 61 -1.19 3.87 -20.16
CA LEU A 61 -2.39 3.06 -20.36
C LEU A 61 -2.17 1.58 -20.08
N ASN A 62 -0.93 1.10 -20.24
CA ASN A 62 -0.54 -0.30 -19.97
C ASN A 62 0.15 -0.46 -18.61
N PHE A 63 0.13 0.57 -17.75
CA PHE A 63 0.86 0.57 -16.50
C PHE A 63 0.33 -0.53 -15.57
N PRO A 64 1.20 -1.25 -14.82
CA PRO A 64 0.75 -2.33 -13.96
C PRO A 64 -0.29 -1.86 -12.94
N THR A 65 -1.30 -2.69 -12.74
CA THR A 65 -2.37 -2.43 -11.77
C THR A 65 -2.48 -3.58 -10.77
N GLY A 66 -2.91 -3.24 -9.56
CA GLY A 66 -3.23 -4.17 -8.49
C GLY A 66 -4.66 -4.00 -8.00
N ASN A 67 -5.12 -4.94 -7.20
CA ASN A 67 -6.42 -4.86 -6.52
C ASN A 67 -6.23 -4.43 -5.07
N ILE A 68 -7.15 -3.62 -4.57
CA ILE A 68 -7.20 -3.19 -3.17
C ILE A 68 -8.39 -3.86 -2.51
N ALA A 69 -8.17 -4.46 -1.34
CA ALA A 69 -9.25 -4.80 -0.41
C ALA A 69 -8.85 -4.34 0.99
N LEU A 70 -9.52 -3.31 1.51
CA LEU A 70 -9.26 -2.82 2.86
C LEU A 70 -10.10 -3.63 3.86
N ALA A 71 -9.42 -4.19 4.85
CA ALA A 71 -10.04 -4.90 5.96
C ALA A 71 -9.77 -4.19 7.27
N PHE A 72 -10.78 -4.18 8.14
CA PHE A 72 -10.73 -3.62 9.49
C PHE A 72 -10.60 -4.75 10.52
N CYS A 73 -9.64 -4.64 11.43
CA CYS A 73 -9.49 -5.55 12.56
C CYS A 73 -10.38 -5.14 13.73
N ARG A 74 -11.28 -6.04 14.16
CA ARG A 74 -12.20 -5.78 15.27
C ARG A 74 -11.55 -5.83 16.65
N ASP A 75 -10.36 -6.39 16.78
CA ASP A 75 -9.67 -6.49 18.07
C ASP A 75 -8.76 -5.28 18.34
N CYS A 76 -8.06 -4.73 17.35
CA CYS A 76 -7.12 -3.61 17.55
C CYS A 76 -7.43 -2.35 16.74
N GLY A 77 -8.42 -2.38 15.84
CA GLY A 77 -8.79 -1.24 15.00
C GLY A 77 -7.92 -1.01 13.76
N PHE A 78 -6.88 -1.82 13.54
CA PHE A 78 -5.98 -1.65 12.38
C PHE A 78 -6.71 -1.89 11.05
N ILE A 79 -6.44 -1.01 10.07
CA ILE A 79 -6.92 -1.15 8.69
C ILE A 79 -5.74 -1.54 7.80
N SER A 80 -5.89 -2.60 7.01
CA SER A 80 -4.85 -3.06 6.09
C SER A 80 -5.42 -3.42 4.72
N ASN A 81 -4.65 -3.18 3.65
CA ASN A 81 -4.91 -3.78 2.36
C ASN A 81 -4.51 -5.26 2.39
N ILE A 82 -5.49 -6.17 2.44
CA ILE A 82 -5.23 -7.62 2.51
C ILE A 82 -4.83 -8.24 1.17
N LEU A 83 -4.95 -7.48 0.07
CA LEU A 83 -4.50 -7.87 -1.27
C LEU A 83 -3.18 -7.19 -1.65
N PHE A 84 -2.48 -6.57 -0.68
CA PHE A 84 -1.18 -5.97 -0.93
C PHE A 84 -0.17 -7.03 -1.39
N ASP A 85 0.45 -6.79 -2.53
CA ASP A 85 1.51 -7.62 -3.09
C ASP A 85 2.80 -6.78 -3.20
N PRO A 86 3.81 -7.02 -2.34
CA PRO A 86 5.06 -6.29 -2.42
C PRO A 86 5.84 -6.56 -3.72
N GLY A 87 5.57 -7.66 -4.41
CA GLY A 87 6.19 -7.99 -5.70
C GLY A 87 5.75 -7.08 -6.85
N LEU A 88 4.65 -6.33 -6.68
CA LEU A 88 4.19 -5.33 -7.64
C LEU A 88 4.87 -3.96 -7.45
N LEU A 89 5.54 -3.75 -6.31
CA LEU A 89 6.22 -2.50 -6.04
C LEU A 89 7.58 -2.45 -6.73
N ASN A 90 7.88 -1.29 -7.28
CA ASN A 90 9.14 -0.94 -7.91
C ASN A 90 9.57 0.41 -7.34
N TYR A 91 10.33 0.35 -6.25
CA TYR A 91 10.98 1.54 -5.71
C TYR A 91 12.24 1.78 -6.55
N SER A 92 12.13 2.63 -7.58
CA SER A 92 13.26 3.05 -8.42
C SER A 92 13.62 4.51 -8.15
N SER A 93 14.77 4.93 -8.69
CA SER A 93 15.20 6.34 -8.69
C SER A 93 14.28 7.27 -9.49
N ASP A 94 13.36 6.72 -10.27
CA ASP A 94 12.44 7.48 -11.13
C ASP A 94 11.17 7.90 -10.36
N CYS A 95 11.01 7.43 -9.12
CA CYS A 95 9.98 7.93 -8.22
C CYS A 95 10.27 9.40 -7.88
N GLU A 96 9.26 10.24 -8.08
CA GLU A 96 9.31 11.66 -7.74
C GLU A 96 8.34 11.96 -6.61
N GLU A 97 8.71 11.52 -5.41
CA GLU A 97 7.97 11.73 -4.17
C GLU A 97 8.41 12.98 -3.38
N SER A 98 9.35 13.79 -3.92
CA SER A 98 9.87 14.94 -3.17
C SER A 98 8.79 15.98 -2.90
N GLN A 99 8.72 16.42 -1.65
CA GLN A 99 7.86 17.51 -1.21
C GLN A 99 8.66 18.80 -0.93
N GLY A 100 9.97 18.81 -1.24
CA GLY A 100 10.90 19.90 -0.90
C GLY A 100 10.59 21.25 -1.57
N PHE A 101 9.76 21.27 -2.61
CA PHE A 101 9.26 22.51 -3.22
C PHE A 101 8.06 23.12 -2.49
N SER A 102 7.48 22.42 -1.52
CA SER A 102 6.36 22.92 -0.71
C SER A 102 6.90 23.67 0.51
N GLU A 103 6.71 24.99 0.54
CA GLU A 103 7.08 25.82 1.70
C GLU A 103 6.39 25.34 2.99
N THR A 104 5.12 24.95 2.90
CA THR A 104 4.36 24.37 4.01
C THR A 104 5.02 23.10 4.54
N PHE A 105 5.45 22.19 3.65
CA PHE A 105 6.12 20.96 4.07
C PHE A 105 7.50 21.23 4.66
N ASN A 106 8.26 22.14 4.07
CA ASN A 106 9.57 22.54 4.58
C ASN A 106 9.48 23.14 6.00
N ASN A 107 8.46 23.98 6.25
CA ASN A 107 8.22 24.52 7.58
C ASN A 107 7.85 23.42 8.58
N PHE A 108 6.96 22.50 8.20
CA PHE A 108 6.62 21.32 9.01
C PHE A 108 7.85 20.46 9.34
N ALA A 109 8.70 20.19 8.35
CA ALA A 109 9.91 19.40 8.52
C ALA A 109 10.90 20.05 9.50
N ARG A 110 11.16 21.35 9.35
CA ARG A 110 12.04 22.11 10.26
C ARG A 110 11.52 22.16 11.69
N LEU A 111 10.21 22.39 11.87
CA LEU A 111 9.59 22.38 13.20
C LEU A 111 9.67 21.01 13.85
N THR A 112 9.43 19.94 13.08
CA THR A 112 9.55 18.55 13.56
C THR A 112 10.98 18.23 13.97
N ALA A 113 11.98 18.61 13.16
CA ALA A 113 13.38 18.41 13.49
C ALA A 113 13.78 19.14 14.78
N ALA A 114 13.38 20.42 14.93
CA ALA A 114 13.63 21.19 16.14
C ALA A 114 12.98 20.55 17.38
N GLU A 115 11.73 20.11 17.29
CA GLU A 115 11.02 19.43 18.38
C GLU A 115 11.72 18.13 18.79
N LEU A 116 12.20 17.34 17.82
CA LEU A 116 12.92 16.08 18.10
C LEU A 116 14.28 16.35 18.75
N ILE A 117 15.04 17.34 18.26
CA ILE A 117 16.33 17.74 18.84
C ILE A 117 16.13 18.19 20.29
N GLU A 118 15.15 19.05 20.56
CA GLU A 118 14.85 19.55 21.91
C GLU A 118 14.39 18.43 22.84
N ARG A 119 13.46 17.58 22.39
CA ARG A 119 12.86 16.53 23.22
C ARG A 119 13.86 15.42 23.60
N TYR A 120 14.80 15.11 22.71
CA TYR A 120 15.68 13.94 22.85
C TYR A 120 17.18 14.26 22.91
N ASP A 121 17.53 15.55 22.95
CA ASP A 121 18.92 16.05 22.97
C ASP A 121 19.78 15.40 21.89
N LEU A 122 19.36 15.48 20.63
CA LEU A 122 19.94 14.68 19.54
C LEU A 122 21.39 15.07 19.14
N HIS A 123 21.98 16.08 19.79
CA HIS A 123 23.31 16.59 19.49
C HIS A 123 24.39 15.51 19.63
N GLY A 124 25.20 15.34 18.59
CA GLY A 124 26.32 14.37 18.56
C GLY A 124 25.90 12.90 18.57
N LYS A 125 24.60 12.59 18.41
CA LYS A 125 24.10 11.22 18.32
C LYS A 125 24.13 10.70 16.88
N ALA A 126 24.22 9.38 16.75
CA ALA A 126 23.96 8.72 15.48
C ALA A 126 22.45 8.63 15.26
N ILE A 127 21.97 9.11 14.11
CA ILE A 127 20.56 9.14 13.75
C ILE A 127 20.35 8.25 12.52
N LEU A 128 19.33 7.40 12.56
CA LEU A 128 18.90 6.56 11.44
C LEU A 128 17.48 6.98 11.04
N GLU A 129 17.29 7.29 9.76
CA GLU A 129 15.98 7.55 9.17
C GLU A 129 15.57 6.35 8.30
N ILE A 130 14.41 5.76 8.59
CA ILE A 130 13.82 4.67 7.79
C ILE A 130 12.85 5.28 6.79
N GLY A 131 13.06 5.02 5.50
CA GLY A 131 12.24 5.62 4.45
C GLY A 131 12.59 7.09 4.19
N CYS A 132 13.88 7.44 4.21
CA CYS A 132 14.37 8.82 4.07
C CYS A 132 14.11 9.47 2.70
N GLY A 133 13.57 8.74 1.73
CA GLY A 133 13.41 9.22 0.36
C GLY A 133 14.74 9.76 -0.19
N LYS A 134 14.74 11.04 -0.55
CA LYS A 134 15.94 11.75 -1.06
C LYS A 134 16.85 12.33 0.04
N GLY A 135 16.60 12.04 1.32
CA GLY A 135 17.41 12.49 2.46
C GLY A 135 17.17 13.95 2.87
N GLU A 136 16.04 14.53 2.46
CA GLU A 136 15.73 15.94 2.70
C GLU A 136 15.54 16.25 4.20
N PHE A 137 14.94 15.32 4.97
CA PHE A 137 14.69 15.54 6.39
C PHE A 137 15.95 15.38 7.25
N ILE A 138 16.73 14.30 7.04
CA ILE A 138 17.97 14.04 7.79
C ILE A 138 19.08 15.08 7.54
N SER A 139 18.97 15.89 6.49
CA SER A 139 19.95 16.94 6.15
C SER A 139 19.66 18.32 6.74
N LEU A 140 18.55 18.47 7.48
CA LEU A 140 18.20 19.70 8.22
C LEU A 140 19.09 19.94 9.43
#